data_AF-A0A7W9HIA0-F1
#
_entry.id   AF-A0A7W9HIA0-F1
#
_cell.length_a   1.000
_cell.length_b   1.000
_cell.length_c   1.000
_cell.angle_alpha   90.00
_cell.angle_beta   90.00
_cell.angle_gamma   90.00
#
_symmetry.space_group_name_H-M   'P 1'
#
loop_
_entity.id
_entity.type
_entity.pdbx_description
1 polymer ?
#
loop_
_entity_poly.entity_id
_entity_poly.type
_entity_poly.pdbx_seq_one_letter_code
_entity_poly.pdbx_strand_id
1 'polypeptide(L)'
;MRTVLRITGTALVFLLAALALPTALGTPTALGAFDDLYAPRTDSASPPSSPVAHDPAKPTAVVVVGDHGAVVSDTLAPYEILATTGAFNVYTVAPTGHPVPLTGGLDLVPDLSFTELDGLLGTSPDVVVVPALPDVGESTSKPVMDWLARQAAGGSLVLGICNGSRVLAAAGVLDGRPATSHWLRIDAAEDLYPAVDWVRGTRYVDDGDVITTAGILSGIDGTLHVVERLVGPEAAARAADVVGWRHFRPGTPAPMAQAQVEPADAVVAFNTAFRWDRSTAGVLLTDGVGEIELASVYDTYGQSLAVRTVAVSLDAAPVRSRHGLTFMPRAAPTGDLDRLVVPGASASDRRAADRYAELAPVYLHGEPGFPFDGVLRDLAHTTDVATAVWTAKVLEYPIDHLALTGSAWPWTLTLRPFSLAALGVLAALGLMRAVHGGRTGHLLSPPHPHVA
;
A
#
# COMPACT_ATOMS: atom_id res chain seq x y z
N MET A 1 24.91 -47.58 -7.66
CA MET A 1 24.13 -46.70 -8.56
C MET A 1 22.61 -46.82 -8.37
N ARG A 2 21.98 -48.01 -8.51
CA ARG A 2 20.52 -48.19 -8.37
C ARG A 2 19.93 -47.83 -6.99
N THR A 3 20.65 -48.09 -5.89
CA THR A 3 20.19 -47.78 -4.52
C THR A 3 20.20 -46.28 -4.24
N VAL A 4 21.26 -45.58 -4.67
CA VAL A 4 21.36 -44.12 -4.55
C VAL A 4 20.24 -43.45 -5.35
N LEU A 5 20.02 -43.88 -6.60
CA LEU A 5 18.93 -43.35 -7.44
C LEU A 5 17.53 -43.53 -6.83
N ARG A 6 17.30 -44.66 -6.12
CA ARG A 6 16.05 -44.93 -5.40
C ARG A 6 15.89 -44.05 -4.15
N ILE A 7 16.95 -43.89 -3.35
CA ILE A 7 16.92 -43.02 -2.17
C ILE A 7 16.68 -41.57 -2.57
N THR A 8 17.38 -41.08 -3.61
CA THR A 8 17.19 -39.73 -4.15
C THR A 8 15.78 -39.55 -4.70
N GLY A 9 15.22 -40.54 -5.40
CA GLY A 9 13.84 -40.49 -5.90
C GLY A 9 12.79 -40.45 -4.79
N THR A 10 12.96 -41.25 -3.73
CA THR A 10 12.04 -41.24 -2.58
C THR A 10 12.14 -39.93 -1.78
N ALA A 11 13.35 -39.41 -1.57
CA ALA A 11 13.56 -38.12 -0.93
C ALA A 11 12.90 -36.98 -1.73
N LEU A 12 13.02 -37.01 -3.06
CA LEU A 12 12.36 -36.05 -3.95
C LEU A 12 10.83 -36.15 -3.85
N VAL A 13 10.25 -37.35 -3.81
CA VAL A 13 8.80 -37.54 -3.64
C VAL A 13 8.31 -36.92 -2.33
N PHE A 14 9.03 -37.14 -1.22
CA PHE A 14 8.65 -36.53 0.06
C PHE A 14 8.83 -35.02 0.09
N LEU A 15 9.90 -34.49 -0.54
CA LEU A 15 10.10 -33.06 -0.68
C LEU A 15 8.96 -32.42 -1.48
N LEU A 16 8.60 -33.01 -2.62
CA LEU A 16 7.48 -32.54 -3.44
C LEU A 16 6.16 -32.64 -2.67
N ALA A 17 5.92 -33.73 -1.94
CA ALA A 17 4.73 -33.89 -1.12
C ALA A 17 4.66 -32.87 0.02
N ALA A 18 5.78 -32.56 0.67
CA ALA A 18 5.88 -31.54 1.71
C ALA A 18 5.59 -30.12 1.16
N LEU A 19 5.98 -29.84 -0.08
CA LEU A 19 5.78 -28.52 -0.70
C LEU A 19 4.41 -28.36 -1.37
N ALA A 20 3.78 -29.46 -1.80
CA ALA A 20 2.56 -29.43 -2.60
C ALA A 20 1.40 -28.70 -1.89
N LEU A 21 1.07 -29.07 -0.64
CA LEU A 21 -0.07 -28.48 0.08
C LEU A 21 0.17 -27.01 0.49
N PRO A 22 1.32 -26.63 1.09
CA PRO A 22 1.60 -25.23 1.39
C PRO A 22 1.55 -24.34 0.13
N THR A 23 2.09 -24.82 -1.00
CA THR A 23 2.09 -24.05 -2.25
C THR A 23 0.68 -23.93 -2.83
N ALA A 24 -0.05 -25.04 -2.92
CA ALA A 24 -1.39 -25.06 -3.52
C ALA A 24 -2.40 -24.18 -2.75
N LEU A 25 -2.28 -24.12 -1.41
CA LEU A 25 -3.16 -23.32 -0.58
C LEU A 25 -2.64 -21.90 -0.33
N GLY A 26 -1.32 -21.70 -0.35
CA GLY A 26 -0.70 -20.42 -0.05
C GLY A 26 -0.68 -19.45 -1.23
N THR A 27 -0.37 -19.95 -2.43
CA THR A 27 -0.21 -19.09 -3.61
C THR A 27 -1.50 -18.35 -4.02
N PRO A 28 -2.70 -18.97 -4.06
CA PRO A 28 -3.92 -18.25 -4.42
C PRO A 28 -4.25 -17.12 -3.42
N THR A 29 -4.09 -17.37 -2.12
CA THR A 29 -4.29 -16.37 -1.07
C THR A 29 -3.28 -15.23 -1.18
N ALA A 30 -2.03 -15.54 -1.53
CA ALA A 30 -0.99 -14.54 -1.72
C ALA A 30 -1.29 -13.61 -2.88
N LEU A 31 -1.70 -14.16 -4.03
CA LEU A 31 -2.08 -13.36 -5.20
C LEU A 31 -3.29 -12.48 -4.92
N GLY A 32 -4.36 -13.06 -4.34
CA GLY A 32 -5.55 -12.30 -3.97
C GLY A 32 -5.28 -11.16 -2.99
N ALA A 33 -4.27 -11.28 -2.12
CA ALA A 33 -3.86 -10.20 -1.22
C ALA A 33 -3.41 -8.93 -1.94
N PHE A 34 -2.68 -9.09 -3.04
CA PHE A 34 -2.17 -7.97 -3.82
C PHE A 34 -3.27 -7.42 -4.72
N ASP A 35 -4.09 -8.28 -5.32
CA ASP A 35 -5.22 -7.88 -6.15
C ASP A 35 -6.23 -7.04 -5.34
N ASP A 36 -6.47 -7.39 -4.08
CA ASP A 36 -7.38 -6.68 -3.18
C ASP A 36 -6.96 -5.23 -2.89
N LEU A 37 -5.66 -4.89 -2.99
CA LEU A 37 -5.15 -3.56 -2.65
C LEU A 37 -5.68 -2.46 -3.58
N TYR A 38 -5.89 -2.80 -4.85
CA TYR A 38 -6.35 -1.89 -5.90
C TYR A 38 -7.61 -2.41 -6.59
N ALA A 39 -8.36 -3.29 -5.92
CA ALA A 39 -9.57 -3.86 -6.48
C ALA A 39 -10.49 -2.73 -6.96
N PRO A 40 -10.83 -2.70 -8.27
CA PRO A 40 -11.63 -1.63 -8.83
C PRO A 40 -13.04 -1.67 -8.25
N ARG A 41 -13.68 -0.51 -8.21
CA ARG A 41 -15.10 -0.42 -7.89
C ARG A 41 -15.90 -1.19 -8.95
N THR A 42 -16.89 -1.96 -8.51
CA THR A 42 -17.71 -2.82 -9.39
C THR A 42 -19.02 -2.18 -9.82
N ASP A 43 -19.48 -1.14 -9.10
CA ASP A 43 -20.62 -0.34 -9.53
C ASP A 43 -20.15 0.84 -10.41
N SER A 44 -21.10 1.44 -11.14
CA SER A 44 -20.83 2.62 -11.99
C SER A 44 -21.15 3.94 -11.26
N ALA A 45 -21.15 3.95 -9.92
CA ALA A 45 -21.47 5.15 -9.17
C ALA A 45 -20.35 6.19 -9.37
N SER A 46 -20.75 7.41 -9.68
CA SER A 46 -19.86 8.57 -9.70
C SER A 46 -20.68 9.75 -9.19
N PRO A 47 -20.15 10.55 -8.24
CA PRO A 47 -20.86 11.74 -7.83
C PRO A 47 -20.86 12.76 -8.97
N PRO A 48 -21.82 13.69 -8.99
CA PRO A 48 -21.76 14.82 -9.91
C PRO A 48 -20.46 15.60 -9.68
N SER A 49 -19.87 16.11 -10.77
CA SER A 49 -18.68 16.94 -10.66
C SER A 49 -18.99 18.17 -9.80
N SER A 50 -18.09 18.44 -8.86
CA SER A 50 -18.16 19.65 -8.03
C SER A 50 -17.30 20.74 -8.67
N PRO A 51 -17.78 21.99 -8.76
CA PRO A 51 -16.96 23.08 -9.26
C PRO A 51 -15.72 23.25 -8.39
N VAL A 52 -14.56 23.29 -9.03
CA VAL A 52 -13.28 23.51 -8.37
C VAL A 52 -13.02 25.01 -8.26
N ALA A 53 -12.67 25.48 -7.07
CA ALA A 53 -12.27 26.87 -6.87
C ALA A 53 -10.85 27.08 -7.41
N HIS A 54 -10.63 28.15 -8.17
CA HIS A 54 -9.34 28.50 -8.73
C HIS A 54 -9.02 29.97 -8.50
N ASP A 55 -7.86 30.24 -7.90
CA ASP A 55 -7.31 31.57 -7.75
C ASP A 55 -6.12 31.75 -8.73
N PRO A 56 -6.27 32.54 -9.80
CA PRO A 56 -5.20 32.71 -10.80
C PRO A 56 -3.97 33.44 -10.26
N ALA A 57 -4.04 34.02 -9.04
CA ALA A 57 -2.89 34.64 -8.39
C ALA A 57 -2.01 33.64 -7.61
N LYS A 58 -2.46 32.38 -7.45
CA LYS A 58 -1.72 31.35 -6.73
C LYS A 58 -1.07 30.34 -7.69
N PRO A 59 0.12 29.83 -7.36
CA PRO A 59 0.67 28.67 -8.06
C PRO A 59 -0.29 27.47 -7.95
N THR A 60 -0.32 26.63 -8.97
CA THR A 60 -1.12 25.42 -9.02
C THR A 60 -0.25 24.19 -8.81
N ALA A 61 -0.60 23.39 -7.81
CA ALA A 61 -0.02 22.09 -7.55
C ALA A 61 -1.05 21.00 -7.84
N VAL A 62 -0.64 19.93 -8.52
CA VAL A 62 -1.52 18.80 -8.82
C VAL A 62 -0.93 17.49 -8.32
N VAL A 63 -1.80 16.60 -7.84
CA VAL A 63 -1.44 15.24 -7.45
C VAL A 63 -2.04 14.27 -8.46
N VAL A 64 -1.18 13.51 -9.14
CA VAL A 64 -1.59 12.60 -10.21
C VAL A 64 -2.16 11.32 -9.63
N VAL A 65 -3.27 10.83 -10.17
CA VAL A 65 -3.77 9.48 -9.92
C VAL A 65 -4.02 8.77 -11.25
N GLY A 66 -3.64 7.50 -11.34
CA GLY A 66 -3.89 6.68 -12.53
C GLY A 66 -5.32 6.14 -12.57
N ASP A 67 -5.81 5.75 -13.74
CA ASP A 67 -7.14 5.13 -13.88
C ASP A 67 -7.26 3.81 -13.09
N HIS A 68 -6.13 3.14 -12.83
CA HIS A 68 -6.04 1.91 -12.04
C HIS A 68 -5.65 2.14 -10.58
N GLY A 69 -5.48 3.40 -10.17
CA GLY A 69 -5.23 3.77 -8.79
C GLY A 69 -3.87 4.41 -8.52
N ALA A 70 -3.63 4.66 -7.23
CA ALA A 70 -2.39 5.24 -6.71
C ALA A 70 -2.17 4.85 -5.24
N VAL A 71 -0.94 4.97 -4.75
CA VAL A 71 -0.65 4.79 -3.33
C VAL A 71 -1.31 5.87 -2.49
N VAL A 72 -2.12 5.44 -1.51
CA VAL A 72 -2.98 6.33 -0.72
C VAL A 72 -2.20 7.44 0.00
N SER A 73 -1.10 7.12 0.68
CA SER A 73 -0.31 8.14 1.38
C SER A 73 0.51 9.02 0.44
N ASP A 74 1.03 8.45 -0.64
CA ASP A 74 1.72 9.19 -1.70
C ASP A 74 0.80 10.21 -2.39
N THR A 75 -0.53 9.98 -2.36
CA THR A 75 -1.53 10.92 -2.88
C THR A 75 -2.02 11.90 -1.81
N LEU A 76 -2.43 11.40 -0.65
CA LEU A 76 -3.16 12.18 0.35
C LEU A 76 -2.25 13.07 1.21
N ALA A 77 -1.07 12.60 1.57
CA ALA A 77 -0.14 13.39 2.38
C ALA A 77 0.37 14.64 1.65
N PRO A 78 0.87 14.58 0.40
CA PRO A 78 1.28 15.79 -0.29
C PRO A 78 0.12 16.75 -0.54
N TYR A 79 -1.08 16.23 -0.83
CA TYR A 79 -2.27 17.05 -1.01
C TYR A 79 -2.55 17.89 0.24
N GLU A 80 -2.64 17.27 1.42
CA GLU A 80 -2.91 17.97 2.68
C GLU A 80 -1.81 18.98 3.03
N ILE A 81 -0.53 18.62 2.85
CA ILE A 81 0.61 19.51 3.12
C ILE A 81 0.55 20.75 2.24
N LEU A 82 0.30 20.59 0.93
CA LEU A 82 0.19 21.73 0.01
C LEU A 82 -1.04 22.58 0.34
N ALA A 83 -2.18 21.94 0.59
CA ALA A 83 -3.45 22.64 0.85
C ALA A 83 -3.42 23.42 2.16
N THR A 84 -2.85 22.87 3.24
CA THR A 84 -2.82 23.54 4.55
C THR A 84 -1.96 24.81 4.56
N THR A 85 -1.06 25.00 3.60
CA THR A 85 -0.29 26.25 3.48
C THR A 85 -1.16 27.43 3.05
N GLY A 86 -2.28 27.16 2.37
CA GLY A 86 -3.10 28.18 1.71
C GLY A 86 -2.42 28.89 0.52
N ALA A 87 -1.19 28.51 0.18
CA ALA A 87 -0.36 29.16 -0.84
C ALA A 87 -0.62 28.65 -2.26
N PHE A 88 -1.18 27.46 -2.41
CA PHE A 88 -1.41 26.80 -3.70
C PHE A 88 -2.91 26.66 -4.01
N ASN A 89 -3.25 26.64 -5.29
CA ASN A 89 -4.38 25.84 -5.76
C ASN A 89 -3.95 24.37 -5.77
N VAL A 90 -4.71 23.46 -5.15
CA VAL A 90 -4.33 22.04 -5.04
C VAL A 90 -5.43 21.15 -5.57
N TYR A 91 -5.11 20.32 -6.56
CA TYR A 91 -6.06 19.42 -7.22
C TYR A 91 -5.51 18.01 -7.33
N THR A 92 -6.40 17.03 -7.33
CA THR A 92 -6.10 15.68 -7.84
C THR A 92 -6.47 15.60 -9.31
N VAL A 93 -5.58 15.01 -10.11
CA VAL A 93 -5.75 14.95 -11.57
C VAL A 93 -5.54 13.55 -12.10
N ALA A 94 -6.33 13.17 -13.09
CA ALA A 94 -6.33 11.82 -13.66
C ALA A 94 -6.58 11.85 -15.18
N PRO A 95 -6.34 10.75 -15.92
CA PRO A 95 -6.74 10.67 -17.32
C PRO A 95 -8.24 10.89 -17.51
N THR A 96 -9.06 10.36 -16.59
CA THR A 96 -10.53 10.47 -16.59
C THR A 96 -11.07 10.93 -15.23
N GLY A 97 -12.30 11.47 -15.20
CA GLY A 97 -12.95 11.96 -13.98
C GLY A 97 -13.70 10.88 -13.17
N HIS A 98 -13.44 9.59 -13.42
CA HIS A 98 -14.11 8.50 -12.73
C HIS A 98 -13.46 8.23 -11.36
N PRO A 99 -14.21 7.69 -10.38
CA PRO A 99 -13.61 7.26 -9.12
C PRO A 99 -12.51 6.22 -9.35
N VAL A 100 -11.36 6.43 -8.72
CA VAL A 100 -10.19 5.55 -8.81
C VAL A 100 -9.85 4.96 -7.44
N PRO A 101 -9.38 3.70 -7.38
CA PRO A 101 -9.01 3.09 -6.12
C PRO A 101 -7.65 3.60 -5.64
N LEU A 102 -7.57 4.11 -4.43
CA LEU A 102 -6.32 4.25 -3.69
C LEU A 102 -6.01 2.93 -2.95
N THR A 103 -4.72 2.66 -2.71
CA THR A 103 -4.29 1.44 -2.03
C THR A 103 -5.05 1.20 -0.73
N GLY A 104 -5.53 -0.03 -0.53
CA GLY A 104 -6.32 -0.41 0.64
C GLY A 104 -7.83 -0.24 0.45
N GLY A 105 -8.30 0.11 -0.74
CA GLY A 105 -9.73 0.09 -1.07
C GLY A 105 -10.50 1.34 -0.66
N LEU A 106 -9.85 2.51 -0.69
CA LEU A 106 -10.48 3.83 -0.64
C LEU A 106 -10.70 4.34 -2.06
N ASP A 107 -11.92 4.72 -2.43
CA ASP A 107 -12.16 5.31 -3.76
C ASP A 107 -12.08 6.84 -3.69
N LEU A 108 -11.18 7.43 -4.47
CA LEU A 108 -11.06 8.88 -4.65
C LEU A 108 -11.73 9.30 -5.96
N VAL A 109 -12.47 10.40 -5.94
CA VAL A 109 -12.95 11.07 -7.15
C VAL A 109 -11.95 12.16 -7.51
N PRO A 110 -11.25 12.07 -8.66
CA PRO A 110 -10.33 13.11 -9.09
C PRO A 110 -11.05 14.46 -9.24
N ASP A 111 -10.40 15.55 -8.83
CA ASP A 111 -10.98 16.89 -8.96
C ASP A 111 -11.14 17.29 -10.43
N LEU A 112 -10.15 16.93 -11.27
CA LEU A 112 -10.10 17.27 -12.69
C LEU A 112 -9.53 16.11 -13.52
N SER A 113 -10.03 15.91 -14.73
CA SER A 113 -9.30 15.18 -15.75
C SER A 113 -8.14 16.02 -16.30
N PHE A 114 -7.18 15.38 -16.97
CA PHE A 114 -6.07 16.08 -17.65
C PHE A 114 -6.58 17.13 -18.65
N THR A 115 -7.66 16.83 -19.37
CA THR A 115 -8.25 17.77 -20.34
C THR A 115 -8.89 18.97 -19.64
N GLU A 116 -9.55 18.76 -18.50
CA GLU A 116 -10.16 19.85 -17.73
C GLU A 116 -9.09 20.74 -17.10
N LEU A 117 -7.99 20.16 -16.59
CA LEU A 117 -6.84 20.93 -16.09
C LEU A 117 -6.22 21.79 -17.20
N ASP A 118 -5.94 21.20 -18.37
CA ASP A 118 -5.36 21.90 -19.51
C ASP A 118 -6.28 23.07 -19.93
N GLY A 119 -7.60 22.86 -19.91
CA GLY A 119 -8.59 23.92 -20.18
C GLY A 119 -8.69 25.00 -19.11
N LEU A 120 -8.50 24.64 -17.84
CA LEU A 120 -8.52 25.57 -16.71
C LEU A 120 -7.29 26.48 -16.68
N LEU A 121 -6.10 25.91 -16.89
CA LEU A 121 -4.82 26.62 -16.75
C LEU A 121 -4.32 27.25 -18.05
N GLY A 122 -4.51 26.56 -19.19
CA GLY A 122 -3.90 26.94 -20.47
C GLY A 122 -2.36 26.82 -20.52
N THR A 123 -1.75 26.35 -19.44
CA THR A 123 -0.30 26.13 -19.26
C THR A 123 -0.07 24.94 -18.33
N SER A 124 1.17 24.45 -18.24
CA SER A 124 1.54 23.44 -17.25
C SER A 124 1.42 23.97 -15.81
N PRO A 125 1.00 23.14 -14.84
CA PRO A 125 0.95 23.53 -13.43
C PRO A 125 2.36 23.77 -12.86
N ASP A 126 2.47 24.56 -11.79
CA ASP A 126 3.75 24.86 -11.16
C ASP A 126 4.39 23.63 -10.50
N VAL A 127 3.57 22.75 -9.91
CA VAL A 127 4.01 21.53 -9.23
C VAL A 127 3.18 20.32 -9.68
N VAL A 128 3.86 19.22 -10.00
CA VAL A 128 3.24 17.92 -10.29
C VAL A 128 3.76 16.88 -9.31
N VAL A 129 2.88 16.39 -8.43
CA VAL A 129 3.19 15.29 -7.51
C VAL A 129 2.78 13.97 -8.15
N VAL A 130 3.69 13.01 -8.16
CA VAL A 130 3.55 11.71 -8.82
C VAL A 130 3.68 10.59 -7.77
N PRO A 131 2.54 10.04 -7.32
CA PRO A 131 2.51 8.85 -6.48
C PRO A 131 3.05 7.60 -7.18
N ALA A 132 3.27 6.54 -6.40
CA ALA A 132 3.36 5.20 -6.96
C ALA A 132 2.03 4.77 -7.59
N LEU A 133 2.10 4.22 -8.81
CA LEU A 133 0.96 3.67 -9.56
C LEU A 133 1.11 2.14 -9.70
N PRO A 134 0.01 1.36 -9.67
CA PRO A 134 0.08 -0.10 -9.68
C PRO A 134 0.44 -0.70 -11.05
N ASP A 135 0.19 0.01 -12.15
CA ASP A 135 0.21 -0.51 -13.52
C ASP A 135 1.40 0.00 -14.36
N VAL A 136 2.47 0.47 -13.70
CA VAL A 136 3.68 0.95 -14.39
C VAL A 136 4.30 -0.16 -15.24
N GLY A 137 4.43 0.11 -16.54
CA GLY A 137 4.92 -0.85 -17.54
C GLY A 137 3.81 -1.53 -18.33
N GLU A 138 2.55 -1.35 -17.95
CA GLU A 138 1.38 -1.76 -18.72
C GLU A 138 0.93 -0.64 -19.66
N SER A 139 0.21 -1.00 -20.74
CA SER A 139 -0.28 -0.02 -21.72
C SER A 139 -1.27 0.99 -21.13
N THR A 140 -1.95 0.62 -20.05
CA THR A 140 -2.91 1.45 -19.31
C THR A 140 -2.25 2.65 -18.64
N SER A 141 -0.97 2.55 -18.29
CA SER A 141 -0.22 3.65 -17.67
C SER A 141 0.25 4.71 -18.68
N LYS A 142 0.22 4.40 -19.99
CA LYS A 142 0.75 5.26 -21.06
C LYS A 142 0.16 6.69 -21.07
N PRO A 143 -1.16 6.92 -20.91
CA PRO A 143 -1.72 8.27 -20.88
C PRO A 143 -1.11 9.13 -19.77
N VAL A 144 -0.83 8.54 -18.61
CA VAL A 144 -0.15 9.22 -17.49
C VAL A 144 1.29 9.55 -17.87
N MET A 145 2.04 8.60 -18.41
CA MET A 145 3.45 8.82 -18.81
C MET A 145 3.58 9.92 -19.88
N ASP A 146 2.72 9.89 -20.90
CA ASP A 146 2.71 10.89 -21.97
C ASP A 146 2.36 12.28 -21.41
N TRP A 147 1.42 12.35 -20.46
CA TRP A 147 1.04 13.61 -19.81
C TRP A 147 2.17 14.15 -18.95
N LEU A 148 2.81 13.30 -18.13
CA LEU A 148 3.95 13.68 -17.29
C LEU A 148 5.14 14.20 -18.08
N ALA A 149 5.50 13.53 -19.19
CA ALA A 149 6.56 13.99 -20.07
C ALA A 149 6.29 15.40 -20.62
N ARG A 150 5.02 15.71 -20.94
CA ARG A 150 4.62 17.06 -21.39
C ARG A 150 4.71 18.09 -20.27
N GLN A 151 4.25 17.77 -19.05
CA GLN A 151 4.28 18.73 -17.94
C GLN A 151 5.71 19.03 -17.49
N ALA A 152 6.58 18.01 -17.47
CA ALA A 152 8.01 18.19 -17.20
C ALA A 152 8.67 19.07 -18.28
N ALA A 153 8.42 18.79 -19.57
CA ALA A 153 8.92 19.62 -20.67
C ALA A 153 8.34 21.05 -20.67
N GLY A 154 7.15 21.24 -20.09
CA GLY A 154 6.50 22.53 -19.87
C GLY A 154 7.05 23.34 -18.69
N GLY A 155 8.01 22.79 -17.93
CA GLY A 155 8.69 23.49 -16.84
C GLY A 155 8.07 23.29 -15.46
N SER A 156 7.17 22.31 -15.29
CA SER A 156 6.63 21.97 -13.96
C SER A 156 7.74 21.45 -13.05
N LEU A 157 7.71 21.82 -11.76
CA LEU A 157 8.47 21.09 -10.74
C LEU A 157 7.81 19.74 -10.49
N VAL A 158 8.50 18.64 -10.78
CA VAL A 158 7.92 17.30 -10.62
C VAL A 158 8.45 16.61 -9.36
N LEU A 159 7.55 16.16 -8.50
CA LEU A 159 7.85 15.43 -7.26
C LEU A 159 7.41 13.97 -7.39
N GLY A 160 8.34 13.04 -7.60
CA GLY A 160 8.04 11.60 -7.58
C GLY A 160 8.18 11.01 -6.19
N ILE A 161 7.11 10.41 -5.64
CA ILE A 161 7.11 9.86 -4.27
C ILE A 161 7.16 8.33 -4.34
N CYS A 162 7.96 7.67 -3.49
CA CYS A 162 8.03 6.21 -3.40
C CYS A 162 8.39 5.59 -4.77
N ASN A 163 7.51 4.76 -5.33
CA ASN A 163 7.68 4.21 -6.67
C ASN A 163 7.19 5.14 -7.79
N GLY A 164 6.73 6.34 -7.45
CA GLY A 164 6.50 7.43 -8.40
C GLY A 164 7.76 7.80 -9.18
N SER A 165 8.96 7.57 -8.63
CA SER A 165 10.18 7.70 -9.43
C SER A 165 10.26 6.69 -10.58
N ARG A 166 9.68 5.50 -10.47
CA ARG A 166 9.58 4.55 -11.59
C ARG A 166 8.56 5.00 -12.64
N VAL A 167 7.50 5.69 -12.23
CA VAL A 167 6.56 6.37 -13.13
C VAL A 167 7.30 7.43 -13.94
N LEU A 168 8.09 8.27 -13.27
CA LEU A 168 8.90 9.30 -13.93
C LEU A 168 9.97 8.72 -14.85
N ALA A 169 10.65 7.64 -14.43
CA ALA A 169 11.61 6.92 -15.28
C ALA A 169 10.93 6.34 -16.53
N ALA A 170 9.76 5.71 -16.38
CA ALA A 170 8.98 5.20 -17.51
C ALA A 170 8.52 6.31 -18.47
N ALA A 171 8.29 7.53 -17.97
CA ALA A 171 7.99 8.71 -18.76
C ALA A 171 9.23 9.35 -19.42
N GLY A 172 10.44 8.83 -19.16
CA GLY A 172 11.71 9.38 -19.67
C GLY A 172 12.18 10.65 -18.97
N VAL A 173 11.59 10.99 -17.82
CA VAL A 173 11.89 12.24 -17.08
C VAL A 173 13.19 12.15 -16.27
N LEU A 174 13.65 10.94 -15.96
CA LEU A 174 14.81 10.69 -15.08
C LEU A 174 16.09 10.24 -15.79
N ASP A 175 16.07 10.04 -17.12
CA ASP A 175 17.24 9.55 -17.85
C ASP A 175 18.46 10.47 -17.67
N GLY A 176 19.56 9.91 -17.13
CA GLY A 176 20.80 10.63 -16.85
C GLY A 176 20.80 11.48 -15.59
N ARG A 177 19.78 11.36 -14.73
CA ARG A 177 19.58 12.19 -13.53
C ARG A 177 19.70 11.41 -12.25
N PRO A 178 20.14 12.05 -11.14
CA PRO A 178 20.09 11.42 -9.83
C PRO A 178 18.64 11.33 -9.33
N ALA A 179 18.26 10.16 -8.83
CA ALA A 179 16.95 9.94 -8.27
C ALA A 179 16.99 8.91 -7.14
N THR A 180 15.97 8.88 -6.29
CA THR A 180 15.79 7.82 -5.29
C THR A 180 14.41 7.17 -5.43
N SER A 181 14.21 6.04 -4.75
CA SER A 181 12.99 5.26 -4.81
C SER A 181 12.81 4.46 -3.52
N HIS A 182 11.64 3.86 -3.37
CA HIS A 182 11.33 2.99 -2.24
C HIS A 182 12.34 1.83 -2.13
N TRP A 183 12.86 1.58 -0.92
CA TRP A 183 13.93 0.60 -0.69
C TRP A 183 13.60 -0.84 -1.17
N LEU A 184 12.35 -1.29 -1.03
CA LEU A 184 11.89 -2.58 -1.59
C LEU A 184 12.00 -2.71 -3.12
N ARG A 185 12.09 -1.60 -3.85
CA ARG A 185 11.95 -1.58 -5.32
C ARG A 185 13.10 -0.89 -6.04
N ILE A 186 13.99 -0.20 -5.33
CA ILE A 186 15.12 0.51 -5.93
C ILE A 186 16.07 -0.42 -6.69
N ASP A 187 16.27 -1.67 -6.24
CA ASP A 187 17.06 -2.68 -6.98
C ASP A 187 16.43 -2.98 -8.34
N ALA A 188 15.12 -3.25 -8.36
CA ALA A 188 14.39 -3.50 -9.61
C ALA A 188 14.31 -2.25 -10.49
N ALA A 189 14.31 -1.04 -9.89
CA ALA A 189 14.34 0.22 -10.63
C ALA A 189 15.69 0.43 -11.34
N GLU A 190 16.80 0.05 -10.68
CA GLU A 190 18.15 0.08 -11.26
C GLU A 190 18.29 -0.86 -12.45
N ASP A 191 17.73 -2.08 -12.34
CA ASP A 191 17.71 -3.05 -13.44
C ASP A 191 16.86 -2.58 -14.65
N LEU A 192 15.68 -1.99 -14.37
CA LEU A 192 14.73 -1.58 -15.42
C LEU A 192 15.10 -0.24 -16.07
N TYR A 193 15.71 0.67 -15.31
CA TYR A 193 16.04 2.03 -15.72
C TYR A 193 17.51 2.34 -15.41
N PRO A 194 18.47 1.66 -16.08
CA PRO A 194 19.90 1.78 -15.79
C PRO A 194 20.50 3.14 -16.20
N ALA A 195 19.74 3.98 -16.92
CA ALA A 195 20.15 5.35 -17.26
C ALA A 195 19.97 6.34 -16.10
N VAL A 196 19.20 5.97 -15.06
CA VAL A 196 18.97 6.80 -13.87
C VAL A 196 20.07 6.54 -12.84
N ASP A 197 20.60 7.59 -12.22
CA ASP A 197 21.59 7.48 -11.14
C ASP A 197 20.87 7.28 -9.79
N TRP A 198 20.63 6.02 -9.43
CA TRP A 198 19.85 5.67 -8.25
C TRP A 198 20.61 5.88 -6.93
N VAL A 199 20.25 6.93 -6.21
CA VAL A 199 20.78 7.30 -4.90
C VAL A 199 20.01 6.58 -3.79
N ARG A 200 20.74 5.97 -2.85
CA ARG A 200 20.21 5.20 -1.72
C ARG A 200 20.49 5.89 -0.39
N GLY A 201 19.74 5.56 0.65
CA GLY A 201 19.99 6.04 2.02
C GLY A 201 19.67 7.53 2.25
N THR A 202 18.78 8.11 1.42
CA THR A 202 18.29 9.48 1.56
C THR A 202 16.77 9.48 1.53
N ARG A 203 16.13 10.47 2.17
CA ARG A 203 14.68 10.64 2.10
C ARG A 203 14.24 11.26 0.77
N TYR A 204 15.04 12.15 0.21
CA TYR A 204 14.80 12.70 -1.11
C TYR A 204 16.10 13.09 -1.82
N VAL A 205 16.00 13.20 -3.13
CA VAL A 205 17.00 13.77 -4.04
C VAL A 205 16.33 14.92 -4.76
N ASP A 206 16.97 16.08 -4.74
CA ASP A 206 16.56 17.27 -5.50
C ASP A 206 17.57 17.50 -6.62
N ASP A 207 17.09 17.46 -7.87
CA ASP A 207 17.86 17.74 -9.07
C ASP A 207 17.26 18.94 -9.84
N GLY A 208 16.84 19.99 -9.12
CA GLY A 208 16.34 21.22 -9.72
C GLY A 208 14.84 21.15 -10.02
N ASP A 209 14.48 20.84 -11.27
CA ASP A 209 13.07 20.75 -11.71
C ASP A 209 12.42 19.40 -11.40
N VAL A 210 13.18 18.44 -10.86
CA VAL A 210 12.64 17.17 -10.38
C VAL A 210 13.18 16.83 -9.00
N ILE A 211 12.28 16.43 -8.13
CA ILE A 211 12.55 15.89 -6.82
C ILE A 211 12.01 14.45 -6.80
N THR A 212 12.77 13.52 -6.25
CA THR A 212 12.28 12.17 -5.97
C THR A 212 12.46 11.84 -4.51
N THR A 213 11.52 11.11 -3.92
CA THR A 213 11.62 10.64 -2.54
C THR A 213 11.83 9.13 -2.48
N ALA A 214 12.37 8.66 -1.36
CA ALA A 214 12.39 7.25 -1.03
C ALA A 214 10.96 6.78 -0.70
N GLY A 215 10.80 5.81 0.19
CA GLY A 215 9.52 5.24 0.57
C GLY A 215 8.50 6.23 1.13
N ILE A 216 7.35 5.67 1.50
CA ILE A 216 6.06 6.37 1.58
C ILE A 216 6.13 7.67 2.40
N LEU A 217 6.57 7.62 3.66
CA LEU A 217 6.59 8.82 4.49
C LEU A 217 7.76 9.75 4.19
N SER A 218 8.76 9.33 3.40
CA SER A 218 9.74 10.26 2.83
C SER A 218 9.09 11.24 1.84
N GLY A 219 7.91 10.91 1.31
CA GLY A 219 7.04 11.82 0.55
C GLY A 219 6.64 13.08 1.31
N ILE A 220 6.47 12.98 2.64
CA ILE A 220 6.15 14.13 3.50
C ILE A 220 7.32 15.12 3.50
N ASP A 221 8.54 14.64 3.72
CA ASP A 221 9.74 15.49 3.72
C ASP A 221 10.00 16.10 2.34
N GLY A 222 9.81 15.33 1.25
CA GLY A 222 9.92 15.86 -0.12
C GLY A 222 8.89 16.95 -0.41
N THR A 223 7.64 16.79 0.06
CA THR A 223 6.61 17.82 -0.12
C THR A 223 6.89 19.06 0.72
N LEU A 224 7.33 18.90 1.96
CA LEU A 224 7.72 20.03 2.80
C LEU A 224 8.93 20.77 2.22
N HIS A 225 9.87 20.06 1.59
CA HIS A 225 10.96 20.66 0.83
C HIS A 225 10.47 21.46 -0.39
N VAL A 226 9.44 20.98 -1.11
CA VAL A 226 8.77 21.77 -2.17
C VAL A 226 8.17 23.06 -1.60
N VAL A 227 7.45 22.98 -0.46
CA VAL A 227 6.91 24.16 0.21
C VAL A 227 8.02 25.11 0.64
N GLU A 228 9.12 24.60 1.18
CA GLU A 228 10.28 25.39 1.57
C GLU A 228 10.87 26.15 0.38
N ARG A 229 11.01 25.48 -0.77
CA ARG A 229 11.56 26.08 -2.00
C ARG A 229 10.67 27.17 -2.59
N LEU A 230 9.36 26.96 -2.61
CA LEU A 230 8.43 27.82 -3.36
C LEU A 230 7.79 28.91 -2.49
N VAL A 231 7.57 28.63 -1.20
CA VAL A 231 6.87 29.53 -0.27
C VAL A 231 7.80 30.04 0.82
N GLY A 232 8.75 29.22 1.26
CA GLY A 232 9.78 29.59 2.23
C GLY A 232 9.81 28.68 3.47
N PRO A 233 10.92 28.70 4.23
CA PRO A 233 11.17 27.76 5.33
C PRO A 233 10.16 27.88 6.47
N GLU A 234 9.64 29.09 6.75
CA GLU A 234 8.62 29.26 7.79
C GLU A 234 7.28 28.60 7.42
N ALA A 235 6.89 28.65 6.14
CA ALA A 235 5.67 28.00 5.68
C ALA A 235 5.82 26.47 5.76
N ALA A 236 6.97 25.94 5.38
CA ALA A 236 7.27 24.51 5.52
C ALA A 236 7.25 24.05 6.98
N ALA A 237 7.90 24.80 7.89
CA ALA A 237 7.89 24.49 9.32
C ALA A 237 6.47 24.51 9.90
N ARG A 238 5.65 25.52 9.57
CA ARG A 238 4.25 25.57 10.00
C ARG A 238 3.42 24.41 9.44
N ALA A 239 3.61 24.05 8.17
CA ALA A 239 2.92 22.92 7.57
C ALA A 239 3.29 21.60 8.27
N ALA A 240 4.58 21.39 8.55
CA ALA A 240 5.08 20.23 9.29
C ALA A 240 4.45 20.14 10.69
N ASP A 241 4.36 21.26 11.41
CA ASP A 241 3.72 21.33 12.73
C ASP A 241 2.23 21.00 12.67
N VAL A 242 1.50 21.54 11.67
CA VAL A 242 0.05 21.30 11.50
C VAL A 242 -0.25 19.84 11.23
N VAL A 243 0.55 19.17 10.39
CA VAL A 243 0.36 17.74 10.10
C VAL A 243 1.00 16.82 11.16
N GLY A 244 1.65 17.39 12.18
CA GLY A 244 2.28 16.65 13.27
C GLY A 244 3.60 15.96 12.90
N TRP A 245 4.23 16.33 11.79
CA TRP A 245 5.45 15.71 11.30
C TRP A 245 6.71 16.34 11.92
N ARG A 246 7.25 15.68 12.94
CA ARG A 246 8.38 16.19 13.74
C ARG A 246 9.77 15.87 13.19
N HIS A 247 9.85 15.11 12.09
CA HIS A 247 11.12 14.67 11.51
C HIS A 247 11.68 15.61 10.45
N PHE A 248 10.91 16.63 10.06
CA PHE A 248 11.32 17.59 9.04
C PHE A 248 12.58 18.35 9.46
N ARG A 249 13.52 18.47 8.53
CA ARG A 249 14.75 19.24 8.69
C ARG A 249 14.89 20.22 7.51
N PRO A 250 14.75 21.53 7.74
CA PRO A 250 14.89 22.52 6.68
C PRO A 250 16.23 22.41 5.94
N GLY A 251 16.20 22.53 4.62
CA GLY A 251 17.36 22.63 3.74
C GLY A 251 18.24 21.38 3.59
N THR A 252 17.96 20.27 4.27
CA THR A 252 18.71 19.01 4.08
C THR A 252 17.81 17.79 4.26
N PRO A 253 17.90 16.77 3.37
CA PRO A 253 17.21 15.51 3.61
C PRO A 253 17.73 14.89 4.90
N ALA A 254 16.81 14.46 5.77
CA ALA A 254 17.21 13.75 6.97
C ALA A 254 17.93 12.44 6.57
N PRO A 255 19.11 12.13 7.14
CA PRO A 255 19.79 10.86 6.86
C PRO A 255 18.88 9.69 7.23
N MET A 256 18.87 8.66 6.38
CA MET A 256 18.04 7.48 6.60
C MET A 256 18.88 6.23 6.40
N ALA A 257 18.77 5.29 7.34
CA ALA A 257 19.31 3.96 7.13
C ALA A 257 18.50 3.27 6.03
N GLN A 258 19.19 2.76 5.00
CA GLN A 258 18.51 1.99 3.97
C GLN A 258 18.05 0.65 4.57
N ALA A 259 16.74 0.45 4.62
CA ALA A 259 16.16 -0.82 5.03
C ALA A 259 16.52 -1.95 4.06
N GLN A 260 16.67 -3.15 4.60
CA GLN A 260 16.92 -4.37 3.83
C GLN A 260 15.95 -5.45 4.30
N VAL A 261 15.66 -6.43 3.45
CA VAL A 261 14.84 -7.58 3.86
C VAL A 261 15.63 -8.43 4.85
N GLU A 262 15.02 -8.74 5.98
CA GLU A 262 15.60 -9.51 7.08
C GLU A 262 14.76 -10.78 7.35
N PRO A 263 15.32 -11.81 8.02
CA PRO A 263 14.54 -13.00 8.37
C PRO A 263 13.27 -12.71 9.20
N ALA A 264 13.28 -11.66 10.01
CA ALA A 264 12.11 -11.21 10.77
C ALA A 264 10.95 -10.73 9.87
N ASP A 265 11.24 -10.33 8.64
CA ASP A 265 10.23 -9.87 7.68
C ASP A 265 9.41 -11.04 7.10
N ALA A 266 9.78 -12.31 7.39
CA ALA A 266 9.01 -13.48 6.99
C ALA A 266 7.53 -13.44 7.45
N VAL A 267 7.22 -12.59 8.46
CA VAL A 267 5.86 -12.30 8.90
C VAL A 267 4.94 -11.89 7.74
N VAL A 268 5.43 -11.08 6.79
CA VAL A 268 4.62 -10.63 5.65
C VAL A 268 4.27 -11.80 4.74
N ALA A 269 5.21 -12.72 4.49
CA ALA A 269 4.94 -13.91 3.68
C ALA A 269 3.88 -14.80 4.35
N PHE A 270 3.92 -14.91 5.68
CA PHE A 270 2.90 -15.64 6.44
C PHE A 270 1.53 -14.96 6.38
N ASN A 271 1.47 -13.64 6.54
CA ASN A 271 0.23 -12.85 6.41
C ASN A 271 -0.40 -13.01 5.03
N THR A 272 0.42 -12.91 4.00
CA THR A 272 -0.02 -12.96 2.61
C THR A 272 -0.45 -14.36 2.18
N ALA A 273 0.33 -15.40 2.47
CA ALA A 273 0.06 -16.74 1.98
C ALA A 273 -0.87 -17.57 2.88
N PHE A 274 -0.80 -17.41 4.21
CA PHE A 274 -1.43 -18.36 5.13
C PHE A 274 -2.51 -17.77 6.02
N ARG A 275 -2.78 -16.46 5.98
CA ARG A 275 -3.85 -15.83 6.76
C ARG A 275 -5.14 -15.87 5.96
N TRP A 276 -5.84 -17.00 5.99
CA TRP A 276 -7.11 -17.20 5.29
C TRP A 276 -8.31 -16.54 5.99
N ASP A 277 -8.10 -16.18 7.25
CA ASP A 277 -9.02 -15.56 8.20
C ASP A 277 -8.68 -14.08 8.39
N ARG A 278 -8.38 -13.34 7.30
CA ARG A 278 -8.06 -11.91 7.41
C ARG A 278 -9.25 -11.14 7.95
N SER A 279 -8.98 -10.33 8.96
CA SER A 279 -10.00 -9.43 9.49
C SER A 279 -10.38 -8.38 8.45
N THR A 280 -11.68 -8.12 8.31
CA THR A 280 -12.23 -7.03 7.50
C THR A 280 -12.62 -5.87 8.41
N ALA A 281 -11.83 -4.79 8.34
CA ALA A 281 -12.09 -3.54 9.04
C ALA A 281 -12.89 -2.58 8.14
N GLY A 282 -14.09 -2.19 8.58
CA GLY A 282 -14.79 -1.07 7.96
C GLY A 282 -14.14 0.24 8.39
N VAL A 283 -13.76 1.10 7.45
CA VAL A 283 -13.19 2.42 7.73
C VAL A 283 -14.29 3.45 7.55
N LEU A 284 -14.77 4.04 8.64
CA LEU A 284 -15.87 4.99 8.63
C LEU A 284 -15.41 6.34 8.06
N LEU A 285 -15.86 6.65 6.85
CA LEU A 285 -15.66 7.96 6.25
C LEU A 285 -16.58 8.99 6.92
N THR A 286 -16.00 10.13 7.34
CA THR A 286 -16.74 11.24 7.94
C THR A 286 -16.32 12.55 7.31
N ASP A 287 -17.28 13.47 7.12
CA ASP A 287 -16.97 14.78 6.55
C ASP A 287 -15.96 15.56 7.40
N GLY A 288 -14.99 16.16 6.72
CA GLY A 288 -13.90 16.91 7.33
C GLY A 288 -12.77 16.05 7.91
N VAL A 289 -12.74 14.74 7.65
CA VAL A 289 -11.59 13.89 7.98
C VAL A 289 -10.33 14.42 7.29
N GLY A 290 -9.20 14.46 8.01
CA GLY A 290 -7.91 14.82 7.41
C GLY A 290 -7.42 13.75 6.44
N GLU A 291 -6.72 14.17 5.39
CA GLU A 291 -6.26 13.27 4.34
C GLU A 291 -5.14 12.35 4.83
N ILE A 292 -4.18 12.85 5.63
CA ILE A 292 -3.12 12.05 6.28
C ILE A 292 -3.72 11.13 7.35
N GLU A 293 -4.73 11.60 8.08
CA GLU A 293 -5.48 10.75 9.02
C GLU A 293 -6.09 9.56 8.29
N LEU A 294 -6.74 9.79 7.15
CA LEU A 294 -7.31 8.73 6.34
C LEU A 294 -6.24 7.81 5.74
N ALA A 295 -5.18 8.38 5.17
CA ALA A 295 -4.05 7.64 4.62
C ALA A 295 -3.40 6.71 5.64
N SER A 296 -3.23 7.18 6.88
CA SER A 296 -2.63 6.39 7.95
C SER A 296 -3.34 5.08 8.22
N VAL A 297 -4.67 5.05 8.07
CA VAL A 297 -5.47 3.85 8.25
C VAL A 297 -5.30 2.90 7.07
N TYR A 298 -5.54 3.39 5.86
CA TYR A 298 -5.53 2.56 4.65
C TYR A 298 -4.15 1.99 4.33
N ASP A 299 -3.10 2.79 4.49
CA ASP A 299 -1.75 2.34 4.17
C ASP A 299 -1.19 1.43 5.25
N THR A 300 -1.39 1.74 6.55
CA THR A 300 -0.90 0.86 7.62
C THR A 300 -1.54 -0.53 7.54
N TYR A 301 -2.87 -0.61 7.38
CA TYR A 301 -3.53 -1.91 7.23
C TYR A 301 -3.24 -2.55 5.87
N GLY A 302 -3.23 -1.79 4.78
CA GLY A 302 -2.93 -2.29 3.43
C GLY A 302 -1.53 -2.91 3.34
N GLN A 303 -0.50 -2.19 3.76
CA GLN A 303 0.90 -2.66 3.73
C GLN A 303 1.18 -3.81 4.70
N SER A 304 0.34 -3.99 5.73
CA SER A 304 0.45 -5.14 6.64
C SER A 304 0.11 -6.47 5.97
N LEU A 305 -0.72 -6.43 4.92
CA LEU A 305 -1.33 -7.59 4.24
C LEU A 305 -2.05 -8.55 5.21
N ALA A 306 -2.34 -8.10 6.44
CA ALA A 306 -2.96 -8.89 7.50
C ALA A 306 -4.44 -8.52 7.71
N VAL A 307 -4.82 -7.30 7.32
CA VAL A 307 -6.14 -6.71 7.51
C VAL A 307 -6.65 -6.21 6.17
N ARG A 308 -7.90 -6.53 5.84
CA ARG A 308 -8.61 -5.96 4.69
C ARG A 308 -9.41 -4.76 5.14
N THR A 309 -9.30 -3.65 4.42
CA THR A 309 -10.07 -2.43 4.69
C THR A 309 -11.19 -2.24 3.68
N VAL A 310 -12.32 -1.70 4.13
CA VAL A 310 -13.46 -1.33 3.26
C VAL A 310 -13.93 0.06 3.65
N ALA A 311 -13.99 0.99 2.71
CA ALA A 311 -14.58 2.30 2.92
C ALA A 311 -16.08 2.18 3.22
N VAL A 312 -16.53 2.66 4.37
CA VAL A 312 -17.95 2.66 4.75
C VAL A 312 -18.44 4.06 5.10
N SER A 313 -19.70 4.35 4.78
CA SER A 313 -20.36 5.58 5.26
C SER A 313 -21.78 5.29 5.73
N LEU A 314 -22.34 6.27 6.45
CA LEU A 314 -23.62 6.15 7.14
C LEU A 314 -24.82 5.99 6.21
N ASP A 315 -24.75 6.59 5.03
CA ASP A 315 -25.84 6.80 4.07
C ASP A 315 -25.40 6.48 2.63
N ALA A 316 -24.22 5.88 2.46
CA ALA A 316 -23.57 5.66 1.18
C ALA A 316 -23.27 6.95 0.39
N ALA A 317 -23.37 8.13 1.01
CA ALA A 317 -23.08 9.39 0.34
C ALA A 317 -21.56 9.59 0.17
N PRO A 318 -21.14 10.30 -0.89
CA PRO A 318 -19.77 10.78 -1.02
C PRO A 318 -19.39 11.62 0.18
N VAL A 319 -18.18 11.42 0.69
CA VAL A 319 -17.65 12.15 1.85
C VAL A 319 -16.60 13.15 1.40
N ARG A 320 -16.63 14.34 1.97
CA ARG A 320 -15.61 15.36 1.71
C ARG A 320 -14.57 15.39 2.81
N SER A 321 -13.31 15.36 2.40
CA SER A 321 -12.16 15.54 3.30
C SER A 321 -12.06 16.99 3.79
N ARG A 322 -11.16 17.21 4.76
CA ARG A 322 -10.86 18.52 5.35
C ARG A 322 -10.54 19.59 4.31
N HIS A 323 -9.73 19.25 3.31
CA HIS A 323 -9.26 20.17 2.28
C HIS A 323 -10.04 20.05 0.95
N GLY A 324 -11.01 19.15 0.87
CA GLY A 324 -12.03 19.16 -0.18
C GLY A 324 -12.01 18.00 -1.16
N LEU A 325 -11.13 17.01 -0.99
CA LEU A 325 -11.19 15.77 -1.76
C LEU A 325 -12.50 15.03 -1.50
N THR A 326 -12.98 14.34 -2.53
CA THR A 326 -14.22 13.58 -2.47
C THR A 326 -13.93 12.09 -2.50
N PHE A 327 -14.40 11.37 -1.49
CA PHE A 327 -14.24 9.92 -1.37
C PHE A 327 -15.58 9.20 -1.51
N MET A 328 -15.55 8.06 -2.19
CA MET A 328 -16.73 7.21 -2.38
C MET A 328 -16.70 6.03 -1.41
N PRO A 329 -17.73 5.85 -0.57
CA PRO A 329 -17.87 4.65 0.25
C PRO A 329 -18.19 3.44 -0.64
N ARG A 330 -17.71 2.26 -0.23
CA ARG A 330 -17.95 0.99 -0.94
C ARG A 330 -19.06 0.15 -0.30
N ALA A 331 -19.36 0.37 0.98
CA ALA A 331 -20.39 -0.37 1.68
C ALA A 331 -21.05 0.46 2.80
N ALA A 332 -22.18 -0.03 3.30
CA ALA A 332 -22.74 0.40 4.57
C ALA A 332 -22.01 -0.31 5.74
N PRO A 333 -21.97 0.27 6.95
CA PRO A 333 -21.38 -0.36 8.12
C PRO A 333 -22.31 -1.46 8.68
N THR A 334 -22.40 -2.61 8.00
CA THR A 334 -23.30 -3.72 8.39
C THR A 334 -22.69 -5.10 8.16
N GLY A 335 -23.03 -6.05 9.05
CA GLY A 335 -23.08 -7.52 8.83
C GLY A 335 -21.76 -8.27 8.68
N ASP A 336 -20.92 -7.87 7.73
CA ASP A 336 -19.74 -8.63 7.29
C ASP A 336 -18.42 -7.98 7.73
N LEU A 337 -18.48 -7.06 8.69
CA LEU A 337 -17.31 -6.37 9.25
C LEU A 337 -16.95 -6.98 10.61
N ASP A 338 -15.67 -7.25 10.83
CA ASP A 338 -15.17 -7.72 12.13
C ASP A 338 -15.03 -6.58 13.13
N ARG A 339 -14.78 -5.37 12.62
CA ARG A 339 -14.63 -4.15 13.43
C ARG A 339 -14.86 -2.89 12.60
N LEU A 340 -15.19 -1.80 13.30
CA LEU A 340 -15.28 -0.46 12.72
C LEU A 340 -14.08 0.40 13.18
N VAL A 341 -13.34 0.94 12.23
CA VAL A 341 -12.24 1.88 12.43
C VAL A 341 -12.73 3.28 12.11
N VAL A 342 -12.49 4.23 13.01
CA VAL A 342 -12.94 5.61 12.88
C VAL A 342 -11.71 6.53 12.76
N PRO A 343 -11.32 6.92 11.54
CA PRO A 343 -10.28 7.91 11.33
C PRO A 343 -10.77 9.32 11.68
N GLY A 344 -9.85 10.12 12.23
CA GLY A 344 -9.99 11.56 12.38
C GLY A 344 -10.17 12.01 13.83
N ALA A 345 -9.42 13.03 14.26
CA ALA A 345 -9.55 13.61 15.59
C ALA A 345 -10.96 14.15 15.84
N SER A 346 -11.52 14.91 14.88
CA SER A 346 -12.89 15.45 14.95
C SER A 346 -13.98 14.37 15.06
N ALA A 347 -13.76 13.20 14.47
CA ALA A 347 -14.68 12.05 14.57
C ALA A 347 -14.53 11.33 15.91
N SER A 348 -13.30 11.29 16.44
CA SER A 348 -12.97 10.78 17.77
C SER A 348 -13.61 11.60 18.88
N ASP A 349 -13.45 12.93 18.84
CA ASP A 349 -13.97 13.86 19.84
C ASP A 349 -15.50 13.81 19.94
N ARG A 350 -16.18 13.73 18.79
CA ARG A 350 -17.65 13.69 18.72
C ARG A 350 -18.22 12.29 18.82
N ARG A 351 -17.37 11.27 18.95
CA ARG A 351 -17.79 9.87 19.04
C ARG A 351 -18.72 9.47 17.89
N ALA A 352 -18.29 9.77 16.66
CA ALA A 352 -19.12 9.70 15.45
C ALA A 352 -19.72 8.31 15.15
N ALA A 353 -19.19 7.25 15.76
CA ALA A 353 -19.59 5.87 15.52
C ALA A 353 -20.25 5.20 16.74
N ASP A 354 -20.53 5.91 17.85
CA ASP A 354 -21.10 5.28 19.06
C ASP A 354 -22.46 4.59 18.82
N ARG A 355 -23.18 4.99 17.76
CA ARG A 355 -24.42 4.34 17.32
C ARG A 355 -24.22 2.93 16.74
N TYR A 356 -22.97 2.52 16.49
CA TYR A 356 -22.56 1.21 16.01
C TYR A 356 -21.75 0.45 17.07
N ALA A 357 -22.16 0.56 18.34
CA ALA A 357 -21.44 -0.05 19.45
C ALA A 357 -21.24 -1.57 19.28
N GLU A 358 -22.13 -2.24 18.54
CA GLU A 358 -22.04 -3.66 18.18
C GLU A 358 -20.84 -4.00 17.27
N LEU A 359 -20.34 -3.03 16.48
CA LEU A 359 -19.16 -3.19 15.63
C LEU A 359 -17.85 -2.78 16.35
N ALA A 360 -17.90 -2.56 17.66
CA ALA A 360 -16.77 -2.19 18.51
C ALA A 360 -15.90 -1.08 17.89
N PRO A 361 -16.44 0.15 17.71
CA PRO A 361 -15.74 1.22 17.02
C PRO A 361 -14.44 1.60 17.73
N VAL A 362 -13.36 1.69 16.96
CA VAL A 362 -12.04 2.10 17.44
C VAL A 362 -11.65 3.44 16.84
N TYR A 363 -11.39 4.40 17.72
CA TYR A 363 -11.04 5.77 17.38
C TYR A 363 -9.51 5.92 17.43
N LEU A 364 -8.87 6.04 16.27
CA LEU A 364 -7.40 5.92 16.16
C LEU A 364 -6.64 7.24 16.39
N HIS A 365 -7.32 8.39 16.26
CA HIS A 365 -6.68 9.72 16.36
C HIS A 365 -7.24 10.54 17.53
N GLY A 366 -7.62 9.89 18.62
CA GLY A 366 -8.07 10.57 19.85
C GLY A 366 -6.91 11.10 20.70
N GLU A 367 -5.71 10.57 20.52
CA GLU A 367 -4.50 11.01 21.23
C GLU A 367 -3.66 11.95 20.35
N PRO A 368 -3.02 12.99 20.91
CA PRO A 368 -2.12 13.86 20.16
C PRO A 368 -0.93 13.10 19.59
N GLY A 369 -0.57 13.36 18.34
CA GLY A 369 0.58 12.73 17.69
C GLY A 369 0.47 12.77 16.16
N PHE A 370 1.43 12.13 15.50
CA PHE A 370 1.33 11.91 14.06
C PHE A 370 0.32 10.78 13.81
N PRO A 371 -0.62 10.89 12.84
CA PRO A 371 -1.75 9.96 12.72
C PRO A 371 -1.38 8.46 12.67
N PHE A 372 -0.25 8.11 12.06
CA PHE A 372 0.23 6.72 11.98
C PHE A 372 0.56 6.08 13.33
N ASP A 373 0.83 6.86 14.38
CA ASP A 373 1.17 6.35 15.71
C ASP A 373 0.04 5.49 16.29
N GLY A 374 -1.20 5.97 16.21
CA GLY A 374 -2.37 5.27 16.73
C GLY A 374 -2.65 3.98 15.96
N VAL A 375 -2.55 4.05 14.63
CA VAL A 375 -2.83 2.90 13.75
C VAL A 375 -1.78 1.79 13.91
N LEU A 376 -0.49 2.12 14.05
CA LEU A 376 0.56 1.13 14.27
C LEU A 376 0.44 0.44 15.64
N ARG A 377 0.07 1.18 16.69
CA ARG A 377 -0.22 0.58 18.00
C ARG A 377 -1.41 -0.36 17.94
N ASP A 378 -2.46 0.03 17.23
CA ASP A 378 -3.64 -0.80 17.05
C ASP A 378 -3.30 -2.08 16.26
N LEU A 379 -2.57 -1.95 15.14
CA LEU A 379 -2.10 -3.09 14.35
C LEU A 379 -1.26 -4.06 15.19
N ALA A 380 -0.34 -3.55 16.02
CA ALA A 380 0.46 -4.39 16.92
C ALA A 380 -0.41 -5.14 17.94
N HIS A 381 -1.40 -4.45 18.50
CA HIS A 381 -2.29 -4.98 19.52
C HIS A 381 -3.25 -6.04 18.99
N THR A 382 -3.85 -5.80 17.81
CA THR A 382 -4.88 -6.70 17.25
C THR A 382 -4.30 -7.79 16.35
N THR A 383 -3.09 -7.60 15.83
CA THR A 383 -2.43 -8.55 14.93
C THR A 383 -1.20 -9.14 15.61
N ASP A 384 -0.07 -8.43 15.57
CA ASP A 384 1.18 -8.77 16.26
C ASP A 384 2.23 -7.66 16.06
N VAL A 385 3.20 -7.59 16.96
CA VAL A 385 4.28 -6.58 16.93
C VAL A 385 5.15 -6.73 15.68
N ALA A 386 5.45 -7.96 15.23
CA ALA A 386 6.27 -8.19 14.04
C ALA A 386 5.64 -7.61 12.77
N THR A 387 4.33 -7.77 12.60
CA THR A 387 3.57 -7.18 11.48
C THR A 387 3.61 -5.65 11.55
N ALA A 388 3.43 -5.05 12.73
CA ALA A 388 3.50 -3.60 12.88
C ALA A 388 4.91 -3.04 12.61
N VAL A 389 5.96 -3.72 13.06
CA VAL A 389 7.36 -3.35 12.78
C VAL A 389 7.66 -3.46 11.29
N TRP A 390 7.21 -4.53 10.63
CA TRP A 390 7.31 -4.67 9.17
C TRP A 390 6.60 -3.51 8.46
N THR A 391 5.35 -3.22 8.82
CA THR A 391 4.57 -2.13 8.22
C THR A 391 5.28 -0.78 8.39
N ALA A 392 5.78 -0.47 9.59
CA ALA A 392 6.53 0.76 9.83
C ALA A 392 7.81 0.85 8.98
N LYS A 393 8.52 -0.27 8.81
CA LYS A 393 9.70 -0.38 7.94
C LYS A 393 9.36 -0.13 6.47
N VAL A 394 8.23 -0.64 5.98
CA VAL A 394 7.72 -0.33 4.61
C VAL A 394 7.36 1.15 4.49
N LEU A 395 6.69 1.72 5.49
CA LEU A 395 6.33 3.14 5.51
C LEU A 395 7.55 4.08 5.63
N GLU A 396 8.74 3.55 5.94
CA GLU A 396 9.93 4.32 6.36
C GLU A 396 9.65 5.25 7.56
N TYR A 397 8.85 4.73 8.49
CA TYR A 397 8.47 5.44 9.71
C TYR A 397 9.36 5.05 10.89
N PRO A 398 10.05 6.00 11.55
CA PRO A 398 10.72 5.74 12.82
C PRO A 398 9.71 5.37 13.90
N ILE A 399 9.98 4.32 14.68
CA ILE A 399 9.06 3.81 15.71
C ILE A 399 9.67 3.77 17.11
N ASP A 400 10.86 4.34 17.33
CA ASP A 400 11.54 4.31 18.63
C ASP A 400 10.73 4.98 19.76
N HIS A 401 9.81 5.89 19.41
CA HIS A 401 8.89 6.55 20.34
C HIS A 401 7.61 5.75 20.61
N LEU A 402 7.36 4.65 19.89
CA LEU A 402 6.13 3.86 20.01
C LEU A 402 6.29 2.68 20.96
N ALA A 403 5.39 2.60 21.94
CA ALA A 403 5.17 1.40 22.72
C ALA A 403 4.23 0.46 21.95
N LEU A 404 4.79 -0.48 21.19
CA LEU A 404 4.03 -1.53 20.52
C LEU A 404 3.75 -2.67 21.50
N THR A 405 2.47 -2.95 21.74
CA THR A 405 2.01 -4.01 22.65
C THR A 405 1.22 -5.06 21.88
N GLY A 406 1.21 -6.31 22.36
CA GLY A 406 0.54 -7.42 21.69
C GLY A 406 1.41 -8.67 21.65
N SER A 407 1.00 -9.65 20.84
CA SER A 407 1.83 -10.84 20.62
C SER A 407 3.08 -10.45 19.82
N ALA A 408 4.25 -10.94 20.23
CA ALA A 408 5.50 -10.57 19.56
C ALA A 408 5.59 -11.15 18.13
N TRP A 409 4.97 -12.30 17.89
CA TRP A 409 5.06 -13.05 16.64
C TRP A 409 3.83 -13.95 16.41
N PRO A 410 3.31 -14.09 15.18
CA PRO A 410 2.11 -14.89 14.91
C PRO A 410 2.42 -16.39 14.77
N TRP A 411 2.76 -17.05 15.89
CA TRP A 411 3.17 -18.46 15.89
C TRP A 411 2.14 -19.41 15.28
N THR A 412 0.85 -19.17 15.51
CA THR A 412 -0.23 -20.00 14.93
C THR A 412 -0.20 -19.95 13.40
N LEU A 413 0.06 -18.78 12.83
CA LEU A 413 0.16 -18.55 11.39
C LEU A 413 1.43 -19.18 10.82
N THR A 414 2.58 -18.99 11.50
CA THR A 414 3.87 -19.58 11.10
C THR A 414 3.83 -21.11 11.07
N LEU A 415 3.06 -21.76 11.96
CA LEU A 415 2.94 -23.21 12.01
C LEU A 415 2.05 -23.80 10.89
N ARG A 416 1.22 -23.00 10.21
CA ARG A 416 0.32 -23.48 9.14
C ARG A 416 1.07 -24.18 7.99
N PRO A 417 2.08 -23.58 7.32
CA PRO A 417 2.81 -24.25 6.24
C PRO A 417 3.50 -25.53 6.69
N PHE A 418 4.08 -25.57 7.89
CA PHE A 418 4.74 -26.79 8.39
C PHE A 418 3.74 -27.91 8.68
N SER A 419 2.55 -27.56 9.19
CA SER A 419 1.46 -28.51 9.42
C SER A 419 0.94 -29.08 8.09
N LEU A 420 0.76 -28.24 7.07
CA LEU A 420 0.40 -28.65 5.72
C LEU A 420 1.48 -29.54 5.08
N ALA A 421 2.75 -29.21 5.27
CA ALA A 421 3.87 -30.02 4.79
C ALA A 421 3.87 -31.42 5.43
N ALA A 422 3.65 -31.50 6.75
CA ALA A 422 3.53 -32.77 7.46
C ALA A 422 2.35 -33.61 6.94
N LEU A 423 1.19 -32.98 6.69
CA LEU A 423 0.02 -33.65 6.10
C LEU A 423 0.34 -34.20 4.69
N GLY A 424 1.04 -33.43 3.86
CA GLY A 424 1.46 -33.86 2.53
C GLY A 424 2.37 -35.09 2.56
N VAL A 425 3.36 -35.10 3.47
CA VAL A 425 4.24 -36.25 3.70
C VAL A 425 3.46 -37.47 4.19
N LEU A 426 2.52 -37.29 5.13
CA LEU A 426 1.66 -38.38 5.64
C LEU A 426 0.78 -38.98 4.53
N ALA A 427 0.23 -38.14 3.65
CA ALA A 427 -0.54 -38.61 2.49
C ALA A 427 0.33 -39.42 1.52
N ALA A 428 1.54 -38.96 1.22
CA ALA A 428 2.50 -39.69 0.38
C ALA A 428 2.89 -41.05 1.00
N LEU A 429 3.10 -41.11 2.33
CA LEU A 429 3.34 -42.36 3.06
C LEU A 429 2.16 -43.32 2.93
N GLY A 430 0.93 -42.84 3.09
CA GLY A 430 -0.29 -43.63 2.95
C GLY A 430 -0.44 -44.21 1.53
N LEU A 431 -0.25 -43.37 0.50
CA LEU A 431 -0.29 -43.78 -0.90
C LEU A 431 0.77 -44.84 -1.24
N MET A 432 2.02 -44.64 -0.78
CA MET A 432 3.07 -45.63 -1.01
C MET A 432 2.77 -46.95 -0.31
N ARG A 433 2.23 -46.94 0.91
CA ARG A 433 1.81 -48.17 1.60
C ARG A 433 0.68 -48.89 0.86
N ALA A 434 -0.30 -48.16 0.32
CA ALA A 434 -1.38 -48.75 -0.48
C ALA A 434 -0.86 -49.40 -1.77
N VAL A 435 0.04 -48.72 -2.49
CA VAL A 435 0.63 -49.22 -3.74
C VAL A 435 1.54 -50.44 -3.51
N HIS A 436 2.29 -50.48 -2.40
CA HIS A 436 3.14 -51.63 -2.07
C HIS A 436 2.36 -52.78 -1.41
N GLY A 437 1.30 -52.48 -0.65
CA GLY A 437 0.43 -53.48 -0.02
C GLY A 437 -0.42 -54.26 -1.04
N GLY A 438 -0.91 -53.60 -2.09
CA GLY A 438 -1.68 -54.25 -3.17
C GLY A 438 -0.91 -55.25 -4.04
N ARG A 439 0.43 -55.28 -3.95
CA ARG A 439 1.28 -56.20 -4.73
C ARG A 439 1.53 -57.57 -4.08
N THR A 440 1.01 -57.82 -2.88
CA THR A 440 1.22 -59.10 -2.16
C THR A 440 0.04 -60.08 -2.23
N GLY A 441 -1.04 -59.77 -2.96
CA GLY A 441 -2.30 -60.54 -2.96
C GLY A 441 -2.49 -61.62 -4.04
N HIS A 442 -1.55 -61.84 -4.96
CA HIS A 442 -1.68 -62.88 -6.00
C HIS A 442 -0.41 -63.74 -6.05
N LEU A 443 -0.34 -64.81 -5.25
CA LEU A 443 0.55 -65.97 -5.48
C LEU A 443 0.29 -67.08 -4.43
N LEU A 444 -0.91 -67.65 -4.37
CA LEU A 444 -1.14 -68.96 -3.73
C LEU A 444 -2.30 -69.68 -4.44
N SER A 445 -1.99 -70.42 -5.51
CA SER A 445 -2.83 -71.54 -5.98
C SER A 445 -2.25 -72.84 -5.41
N PRO A 446 -3.06 -73.73 -4.80
CA PRO A 446 -2.56 -74.94 -4.14
C PRO A 446 -2.24 -76.07 -5.15
N PRO A 447 -1.44 -77.09 -4.77
CA PRO A 447 -1.07 -78.18 -5.66
C PRO A 447 -2.22 -79.16 -5.86
N HIS A 448 -2.40 -79.62 -7.10
CA HIS A 448 -3.32 -80.72 -7.44
C HIS A 448 -2.84 -82.05 -6.83
N PRO A 449 -3.73 -82.89 -6.26
CA PRO A 449 -3.35 -84.21 -5.77
C PRO A 449 -3.33 -85.23 -6.93
N HIS A 450 -2.29 -86.07 -6.93
CA HIS A 450 -2.26 -87.32 -7.69
C HIS A 450 -3.34 -88.29 -7.18
N VAL A 451 -4.06 -88.93 -8.09
CA VAL A 451 -4.83 -90.16 -7.84
C VAL A 451 -4.30 -91.25 -8.78
N ALA A 452 -4.02 -92.40 -8.15
CA ALA A 452 -3.71 -93.76 -8.62
C ALA A 452 -3.48 -94.01 -10.12
#